data_AF-T1BBY7-F1
#
_entry.id   AF-T1BBY7-F1
#
_cell.length_a   1.000
_cell.length_b   1.000
_cell.length_c   1.000
_cell.angle_alpha   90.00
_cell.angle_beta   90.00
_cell.angle_gamma   90.00
#
_symmetry.space_group_name_H-M   'P 1'
#
loop_
_entity.id
_entity.type
_entity.pdbx_description
1 polymer ?
#
loop_
_entity_poly.entity_id
_entity_poly.type
_entity_poly.pdbx_seq_one_letter_code
_entity_poly.pdbx_strand_id
1 'polypeptide(L)'
;QPLAKNNFPAFWKAPVNRLPDHAGLNRFVWHLRARRPLALHYGFAGPGLLHNTPVAPEGPYVPPGLYRLILTVDGHHYRAPLTVRMDPNDHLDARGAWIQYRLAARASNGVSVITSEDRALTGLEAAIRSRLDQVPHRIQVRLHGLIHAIDNWHRTAHPARL
;
A
#
# COMPACT_ATOMS: atom_id res chain seq x y z
N GLN A 1 8.48 3.46 -1.98
CA GLN A 1 8.34 2.67 -3.22
C GLN A 1 7.89 3.60 -4.33
N PRO A 2 8.47 3.48 -5.54
CA PRO A 2 8.10 4.34 -6.65
C PRO A 2 6.65 4.07 -7.07
N LEU A 3 5.93 5.13 -7.43
CA LEU A 3 4.60 5.02 -8.04
C LEU A 3 4.74 4.43 -9.45
N ALA A 4 3.72 3.71 -9.91
CA ALA A 4 3.58 3.35 -11.31
C ALA A 4 3.68 4.61 -12.19
N LYS A 5 4.18 4.45 -13.43
CA LYS A 5 4.49 5.55 -14.36
C LYS A 5 3.33 6.56 -14.39
N ASN A 6 3.63 7.80 -13.98
CA ASN A 6 2.62 8.81 -13.66
C ASN A 6 1.89 9.29 -14.91
N ASN A 7 0.73 8.70 -15.23
CA ASN A 7 -0.11 9.12 -16.36
C ASN A 7 -1.09 10.25 -16.00
N PHE A 8 -0.91 10.90 -14.84
CA PHE A 8 -1.84 11.89 -14.29
C PHE A 8 -1.16 13.26 -14.10
N PRO A 9 -1.76 14.37 -14.57
CA PRO A 9 -1.28 15.72 -14.29
C PRO A 9 -1.21 16.01 -12.78
N ALA A 10 -0.24 16.83 -12.37
CA ALA A 10 0.03 17.10 -10.95
C ALA A 10 -1.17 17.69 -10.20
N PHE A 11 -1.99 18.52 -10.86
CA PHE A 11 -3.14 19.17 -10.27
C PHE A 11 -4.29 18.22 -9.88
N TRP A 12 -4.29 16.96 -10.33
CA TRP A 12 -5.26 15.96 -9.85
C TRP A 12 -4.87 15.32 -8.52
N LYS A 13 -3.60 15.39 -8.12
CA LYS A 13 -3.08 14.65 -6.96
C LYS A 13 -3.60 15.26 -5.65
N ALA A 14 -4.00 14.40 -4.71
CA ALA A 14 -4.29 14.85 -3.35
C ALA A 14 -3.02 15.43 -2.71
N PRO A 15 -3.11 16.58 -2.01
CA PRO A 15 -1.98 17.14 -1.28
C PRO A 15 -1.56 16.19 -0.15
N VAL A 16 -0.28 16.27 0.24
CA VAL A 16 0.19 15.53 1.42
C VAL A 16 -0.49 16.14 2.64
N ASN A 17 -1.34 15.36 3.29
CA ASN A 17 -2.02 15.77 4.51
C ASN A 17 -1.03 15.81 5.68
N ARG A 18 -0.41 16.97 5.93
CA ARG A 18 0.54 17.21 7.03
C ARG A 18 -0.16 17.93 8.16
N LEU A 19 0.15 17.51 9.39
CA LEU A 19 -0.26 18.28 10.55
C LEU A 19 0.50 19.61 10.55
N PRO A 20 -0.17 20.76 10.70
CA PRO A 20 0.53 22.03 10.82
C PRO A 20 1.45 22.05 12.05
N ASP A 21 2.60 22.68 11.92
CA ASP A 21 3.68 22.75 12.91
C ASP A 21 3.86 24.14 13.54
N HIS A 22 2.92 25.06 13.28
CA HIS A 22 2.90 26.39 13.88
C HIS A 22 1.87 26.49 15.00
N ALA A 23 2.09 27.43 15.91
CA ALA A 23 1.18 27.71 17.01
C ALA A 23 -0.17 28.26 16.51
N GLY A 24 -1.28 27.84 17.13
CA GLY A 24 -2.62 28.34 16.84
C GLY A 24 -3.69 27.27 16.70
N LEU A 25 -4.86 27.68 16.23
CA LEU A 25 -5.97 26.78 15.90
C LEU A 25 -5.73 26.09 14.56
N ASN A 26 -5.16 24.89 14.62
CA ASN A 26 -4.87 24.09 13.44
C ASN A 26 -6.05 23.18 13.08
N ARG A 27 -6.48 23.23 11.81
CA ARG A 27 -7.47 22.29 11.26
C ARG A 27 -6.76 21.18 10.50
N PHE A 28 -7.08 19.94 10.84
CA PHE A 28 -6.55 18.76 10.17
C PHE A 28 -7.69 17.81 9.83
N VAL A 29 -7.75 17.35 8.58
CA VAL A 29 -8.74 16.36 8.14
C VAL A 29 -8.13 14.99 8.29
N TRP A 30 -8.61 14.17 9.23
CA TRP A 30 -8.10 12.81 9.32
C TRP A 30 -8.80 11.91 8.30
N HIS A 31 -8.03 11.34 7.38
CA HIS A 31 -8.50 10.22 6.56
C HIS A 31 -8.69 9.00 7.47
N LEU A 32 -9.94 8.74 7.87
CA LEU A 32 -10.38 7.64 8.75
C LEU A 32 -10.25 6.27 8.07
N ARG A 33 -9.06 5.93 7.57
CA ARG A 33 -8.74 4.67 6.90
C ARG A 33 -7.71 3.89 7.71
N ALA A 34 -7.85 2.57 7.72
CA ALA A 34 -6.80 1.68 8.21
C ALA A 34 -5.54 1.78 7.33
N ARG A 35 -4.46 1.12 7.76
CA ARG A 35 -3.22 1.09 7.00
C ARG A 35 -3.47 0.54 5.60
N ARG A 36 -3.01 1.26 4.57
CA ARG A 36 -2.99 0.78 3.19
C ARG A 36 -2.27 -0.57 3.10
N PRO A 37 -2.73 -1.50 2.26
CA PRO A 37 -2.06 -2.78 2.09
C PRO A 37 -0.70 -2.59 1.44
N LEU A 38 0.18 -3.56 1.64
CA LEU A 38 1.40 -3.70 0.86
C LEU A 38 1.01 -4.15 -0.55
N ALA A 39 1.37 -3.40 -1.59
CA ALA A 39 0.97 -3.68 -2.96
C ALA A 39 2.17 -3.74 -3.91
N LEU A 40 2.08 -4.55 -4.97
CA LEU A 40 3.10 -4.65 -6.03
C LEU A 40 3.31 -3.29 -6.70
N HIS A 41 2.21 -2.59 -6.96
CA HIS A 41 2.20 -1.27 -7.55
C HIS A 41 1.31 -0.32 -6.75
N TYR A 42 1.78 0.92 -6.61
CA TYR A 42 0.98 2.03 -6.14
C TYR A 42 0.81 3.03 -7.27
N GLY A 43 -0.38 3.58 -7.44
CA GLY A 43 -0.66 4.53 -8.52
C GLY A 43 -1.91 5.33 -8.23
N PHE A 44 -2.23 6.28 -9.10
CA PHE A 44 -3.49 7.00 -9.02
C PHE A 44 -4.57 6.19 -9.72
N ALA A 45 -5.65 5.85 -9.02
CA ALA A 45 -6.82 5.19 -9.60
C ALA A 45 -7.80 6.23 -10.18
N GLY A 46 -8.49 5.90 -11.27
CA GLY A 46 -9.36 6.85 -12.01
C GLY A 46 -10.77 7.01 -11.41
N PRO A 47 -11.65 7.81 -12.06
CA PRO A 47 -11.30 9.10 -12.67
C PRO A 47 -10.76 10.02 -11.55
N GLY A 48 -9.74 10.82 -11.86
CA GLY A 48 -9.13 11.68 -10.87
C GLY A 48 -10.16 12.63 -10.24
N LEU A 49 -10.06 12.85 -8.93
CA LEU A 49 -10.75 13.96 -8.27
C LEU A 49 -9.81 15.17 -8.32
N LEU A 50 -10.32 16.32 -8.79
CA LEU A 50 -9.53 17.52 -8.94
C LEU A 50 -8.91 17.88 -7.58
N HIS A 51 -7.59 18.01 -7.51
CA HIS A 51 -6.82 18.23 -6.29
C HIS A 51 -7.01 17.20 -5.15
N ASN A 52 -7.60 16.04 -5.43
CA ASN A 52 -7.99 15.10 -4.38
C ASN A 52 -7.89 13.62 -4.78
N THR A 53 -7.14 13.28 -5.83
CA THR A 53 -6.94 11.88 -6.23
C THR A 53 -5.93 11.21 -5.30
N PRO A 54 -6.33 10.21 -4.49
CA PRO A 54 -5.41 9.52 -3.58
C PRO A 54 -4.57 8.47 -4.33
N VAL A 55 -3.50 8.02 -3.69
CA VAL A 55 -2.72 6.87 -4.16
C VAL A 55 -3.44 5.58 -3.77
N ALA A 56 -3.73 4.75 -4.76
CA ALA A 56 -4.29 3.42 -4.62
C ALA A 56 -3.20 2.32 -4.59
N PRO A 57 -3.47 1.17 -3.94
CA PRO A 57 -4.64 0.90 -3.11
C PRO A 57 -4.60 1.69 -1.79
N GLU A 58 -5.74 2.24 -1.40
CA GLU A 58 -5.95 2.82 -0.07
C GLU A 58 -6.28 1.71 0.96
N GLY A 59 -6.26 2.06 2.24
CA GLY A 59 -6.81 1.19 3.29
C GLY A 59 -8.34 1.30 3.40
N PRO A 60 -9.01 0.30 3.97
CA PRO A 60 -10.44 0.34 4.21
C PRO A 60 -10.80 1.46 5.21
N TYR A 61 -11.98 2.06 5.07
CA TYR A 61 -12.51 2.98 6.06
C TYR A 61 -12.73 2.28 7.39
N VAL A 62 -12.39 2.93 8.51
CA VAL A 62 -12.64 2.37 9.84
C VAL A 62 -14.14 2.49 10.18
N PRO A 63 -14.73 1.47 10.84
CA PRO A 63 -16.13 1.50 11.22
C PRO A 63 -16.43 2.53 12.33
N PRO A 64 -17.70 2.87 12.57
CA PRO A 64 -18.08 3.70 13.71
C PRO A 64 -17.69 3.05 15.05
N GLY A 65 -17.25 3.87 16.01
CA GLY A 65 -16.77 3.38 17.31
C GLY A 65 -15.99 4.43 18.11
N LEU A 66 -15.50 4.02 19.28
CA LEU A 66 -14.62 4.83 20.13
C LEU A 66 -13.16 4.54 19.80
N TYR A 67 -12.44 5.58 19.42
CA TYR A 67 -11.02 5.55 19.06
C TYR A 67 -10.21 6.41 20.02
N ARG A 68 -8.89 6.20 20.00
CA ARG A 68 -7.92 7.01 20.74
C ARG A 68 -6.96 7.67 19.76
N LEU A 69 -6.96 8.99 19.76
CA LEU A 69 -5.94 9.80 19.10
C LEU A 69 -4.65 9.70 19.89
N ILE A 70 -3.54 9.53 19.20
CA ILE A 70 -2.20 9.65 19.78
C ILE A 70 -1.45 10.65 18.92
N LEU A 71 -1.14 11.81 19.50
CA LEU A 71 -0.27 12.80 18.90
C LEU A 71 1.12 12.66 19.55
N THR A 72 2.16 12.54 18.73
CA THR A 72 3.54 12.47 19.19
C THR A 72 4.26 13.76 18.79
N VAL A 73 4.80 14.49 19.76
CA VAL A 73 5.59 15.72 19.55
C VAL A 73 6.85 15.60 20.40
N ASP A 74 8.03 15.72 19.78
CA ASP A 74 9.33 15.63 20.47
C ASP A 74 9.47 14.42 21.41
N GLY A 75 8.90 13.28 21.02
CA GLY A 75 8.90 12.04 21.82
C GLY A 75 7.83 11.96 22.91
N HIS A 76 7.05 13.02 23.14
CA HIS A 76 5.92 13.03 24.07
C HIS A 76 4.62 12.59 23.39
N HIS A 77 3.81 11.79 24.10
CA HIS A 77 2.52 11.29 23.60
C HIS A 77 1.32 11.97 24.27
N TYR A 78 0.52 12.65 23.47
CA TYR A 78 -0.77 13.22 23.87
C TYR A 78 -1.90 12.32 23.40
N ARG A 79 -2.89 12.09 24.27
CA ARG A 79 -3.98 11.15 24.00
C ARG A 79 -5.33 11.82 24.18
N ALA A 80 -6.22 11.63 23.21
CA ALA A 80 -7.60 12.13 23.28
C ALA A 80 -8.59 11.08 22.75
N PRO A 81 -9.79 10.94 23.33
CA PRO A 81 -10.83 10.11 22.76
C PRO A 81 -11.38 10.73 21.47
N LEU A 82 -11.75 9.89 20.50
CA LEU A 82 -12.47 10.27 19.29
C LEU A 82 -13.65 9.32 19.09
N THR A 83 -14.85 9.86 19.04
CA THR A 83 -16.04 9.07 18.66
C THR A 83 -16.29 9.21 17.17
N VAL A 84 -16.15 8.12 16.43
CA VAL A 84 -16.48 8.03 15.01
C VAL A 84 -17.93 7.58 14.88
N ARG A 85 -18.74 8.33 14.13
CA ARG A 85 -20.16 8.06 13.88
C ARG A 85 -20.39 7.80 12.40
N MET A 86 -21.47 7.09 12.08
CA MET A 86 -21.93 6.96 10.70
C MET A 86 -22.35 8.33 10.14
N ASP A 87 -22.21 8.49 8.83
CA ASP A 87 -22.80 9.62 8.11
C ASP A 87 -24.34 9.54 8.28
N PRO A 88 -25.02 10.60 8.77
CA PRO A 88 -26.46 10.58 8.96
C PRO A 88 -27.26 10.40 7.67
N ASN A 89 -26.65 10.61 6.50
CA ASN A 89 -27.28 10.41 5.20
C ASN A 89 -27.09 8.98 4.66
N ASP A 90 -26.29 8.14 5.32
CA ASP A 90 -26.11 6.75 4.94
C ASP A 90 -27.15 5.86 5.66
N HIS A 91 -27.73 4.93 4.93
CA HIS A 91 -28.68 3.95 5.46
C HIS A 91 -27.99 2.70 6.02
N LEU A 92 -26.67 2.58 5.87
CA LEU A 92 -25.89 1.48 6.43
C LEU A 92 -25.86 1.56 7.97
N ASP A 93 -26.32 0.50 8.63
CA ASP A 93 -26.21 0.40 10.08
C ASP A 93 -24.77 0.08 10.53
N ALA A 94 -24.50 0.26 11.82
CA ALA A 94 -23.16 0.02 12.37
C ALA A 94 -22.68 -1.42 12.12
N ARG A 95 -23.58 -2.41 12.17
CA ARG A 95 -23.24 -3.81 11.93
C ARG A 95 -22.79 -4.04 10.48
N GLY A 96 -23.50 -3.46 9.52
CA GLY A 96 -23.17 -3.49 8.11
C GLY A 96 -21.82 -2.84 7.83
N ALA A 97 -21.52 -1.69 8.45
CA ALA A 97 -20.22 -1.03 8.36
C ALA A 97 -19.08 -1.95 8.86
N TRP A 98 -19.28 -2.65 9.96
CA TRP A 98 -18.32 -3.64 10.47
C TRP A 98 -18.12 -4.83 9.52
N ILE A 99 -19.18 -5.32 8.89
CA ILE A 99 -19.08 -6.41 7.90
C ILE A 99 -18.28 -5.96 6.67
N GLN A 100 -18.59 -4.79 6.13
CA GLN A 100 -17.86 -4.22 5.00
C GLN A 100 -16.38 -4.00 5.33
N TYR A 101 -16.09 -3.44 6.51
CA TYR A 101 -14.71 -3.26 6.98
C TYR A 101 -13.97 -4.59 7.03
N ARG A 102 -14.55 -5.64 7.62
CA ARG A 102 -13.90 -6.96 7.74
C ARG A 102 -13.62 -7.57 6.38
N LEU A 103 -14.56 -7.46 5.43
CA LEU A 103 -14.35 -7.94 4.07
C LEU A 103 -13.20 -7.19 3.38
N ALA A 104 -13.22 -5.86 3.42
CA ALA A 104 -12.20 -5.02 2.80
C ALA A 104 -10.82 -5.18 3.47
N ALA A 105 -10.78 -5.37 4.78
CA ALA A 105 -9.56 -5.66 5.53
C ALA A 105 -8.97 -7.03 5.15
N ARG A 106 -9.81 -8.07 4.95
CA ARG A 106 -9.35 -9.38 4.46
C ARG A 106 -8.76 -9.28 3.05
N ALA A 107 -9.42 -8.56 2.15
CA ALA A 107 -8.91 -8.32 0.79
C ALA A 107 -7.57 -7.57 0.84
N SER A 108 -7.48 -6.51 1.63
CA SER A 108 -6.25 -5.74 1.84
C SER A 108 -5.11 -6.61 2.40
N ASN A 109 -5.41 -7.50 3.35
CA ASN A 109 -4.42 -8.43 3.87
C ASN A 109 -3.95 -9.41 2.78
N GLY A 110 -4.86 -9.96 1.97
CA GLY A 110 -4.51 -10.84 0.86
C GLY A 110 -3.55 -10.18 -0.13
N VAL A 111 -3.82 -8.93 -0.52
CA VAL A 111 -2.89 -8.14 -1.37
C VAL A 111 -1.52 -8.01 -0.72
N SER A 112 -1.49 -7.78 0.60
CA SER A 112 -0.24 -7.64 1.35
C SER A 112 0.58 -8.93 1.39
N VAL A 113 -0.07 -10.07 1.60
CA VAL A 113 0.57 -11.39 1.62
C VAL A 113 1.18 -11.69 0.26
N ILE A 114 0.39 -11.62 -0.82
CA ILE A 114 0.86 -11.88 -2.19
C ILE A 114 2.05 -10.98 -2.55
N THR A 115 1.96 -9.70 -2.21
CA THR A 115 3.05 -8.75 -2.49
C THR A 115 4.30 -9.07 -1.67
N SER A 116 4.16 -9.51 -0.42
CA SER A 116 5.32 -9.85 0.41
C SER A 116 6.03 -11.10 -0.10
N GLU A 117 5.28 -12.08 -0.61
CA GLU A 117 5.82 -13.30 -1.21
C GLU A 117 6.56 -13.00 -2.51
N ASP A 118 5.97 -12.20 -3.40
CA ASP A 118 6.62 -11.73 -4.63
C ASP A 118 7.95 -11.04 -4.36
N ARG A 119 7.99 -10.12 -3.37
CA ARG A 119 9.24 -9.46 -3.00
C ARG A 119 10.28 -10.40 -2.41
N ALA A 120 9.86 -11.41 -1.65
CA ALA A 120 10.77 -12.40 -1.12
C ALA A 120 11.41 -13.21 -2.27
N LEU A 121 10.62 -13.61 -3.27
CA LEU A 121 11.11 -14.32 -4.46
C LEU A 121 12.09 -13.46 -5.27
N THR A 122 11.71 -12.22 -5.62
CA THR A 122 12.61 -11.30 -6.33
C THR A 122 13.89 -11.03 -5.54
N GLY A 123 13.79 -10.90 -4.21
CA GLY A 123 14.96 -10.73 -3.33
C GLY A 123 15.89 -11.93 -3.34
N LEU A 124 15.33 -13.15 -3.35
CA LEU A 124 16.09 -14.38 -3.45
C LEU A 124 16.79 -14.50 -4.81
N GLU A 125 16.10 -14.20 -5.91
CA GLU A 125 16.69 -14.20 -7.26
C GLU A 125 17.87 -13.22 -7.36
N ALA A 126 17.70 -12.01 -6.82
CA ALA A 126 18.76 -11.00 -6.78
C ALA A 126 19.97 -11.48 -5.95
N ALA A 127 19.72 -12.14 -4.81
CA ALA A 127 20.78 -12.71 -3.97
C ALA A 127 21.51 -13.87 -4.67
N ILE A 128 20.79 -14.74 -5.38
CA ILE A 128 21.39 -15.82 -6.18
C ILE A 128 22.28 -15.24 -7.27
N ARG A 129 21.78 -14.26 -8.05
CA ARG A 129 22.56 -13.58 -9.09
C ARG A 129 23.82 -12.93 -8.53
N SER A 130 23.68 -12.17 -7.45
CA SER A 130 24.81 -11.51 -6.79
C SER A 130 25.88 -12.51 -6.30
N ARG A 131 25.47 -13.67 -5.78
CA ARG A 131 26.43 -14.73 -5.39
C ARG A 131 27.13 -15.36 -6.58
N LEU A 132 26.43 -15.56 -7.70
CA LEU A 132 27.01 -16.14 -8.91
C LEU A 132 28.06 -15.25 -9.56
N ASP A 133 27.88 -13.93 -9.49
CA ASP A 133 28.87 -12.96 -9.98
C ASP A 133 30.20 -13.06 -9.22
N GLN A 134 30.18 -13.55 -7.97
CA GLN A 134 31.39 -13.78 -7.16
C GLN A 134 32.09 -15.11 -7.46
N VAL A 135 31.48 -16.00 -8.24
CA VAL A 135 32.06 -17.30 -8.60
C VAL A 135 33.02 -17.14 -9.80
N PRO A 136 34.20 -17.77 -9.82
CA PRO A 136 35.11 -17.70 -10.97
C PRO A 136 34.44 -18.08 -12.30
N HIS A 137 34.74 -17.32 -13.36
CA HIS A 137 34.06 -17.37 -14.67
C HIS A 137 33.94 -18.77 -15.29
N ARG A 138 34.90 -19.67 -15.03
CA ARG A 138 34.87 -21.07 -15.50
C ARG A 138 33.70 -21.90 -14.97
N ILE A 139 33.15 -21.55 -13.80
CA ILE A 139 31.99 -22.22 -13.20
C ILE A 139 30.68 -21.52 -13.63
N GLN A 140 30.73 -20.22 -13.92
CA GLN A 140 29.58 -19.41 -14.35
C GLN A 140 28.96 -19.91 -15.67
N VAL A 141 29.76 -20.32 -16.65
CA VAL A 141 29.28 -20.76 -17.99
C VAL A 141 28.36 -21.98 -17.90
N ARG A 142 28.58 -22.86 -16.91
CA ARG A 142 27.77 -24.07 -16.71
C ARG A 142 26.47 -23.78 -15.93
N LEU A 143 26.43 -22.69 -15.16
CA LEU A 143 25.27 -22.25 -14.37
C LEU A 143 24.37 -21.26 -15.13
N HIS A 144 24.92 -20.49 -16.08
CA HIS A 144 24.16 -19.52 -16.88
C HIS A 144 23.00 -20.16 -17.65
N GLY A 145 23.17 -21.40 -18.13
CA GLY A 145 22.11 -22.16 -18.81
C GLY A 145 20.93 -22.53 -17.90
N LEU A 146 21.19 -22.85 -16.63
CA LEU A 146 20.15 -23.15 -15.65
C LEU A 146 19.35 -21.90 -15.26
N ILE A 147 20.02 -20.75 -15.12
CA ILE A 147 19.36 -19.47 -14.81
C ILE A 147 18.47 -19.03 -15.98
N HIS A 148 18.97 -19.12 -17.23
CA HIS A 148 18.15 -18.83 -18.40
C HIS A 148 16.95 -19.77 -18.54
N ALA A 149 17.11 -21.05 -18.21
CA ALA A 149 16.00 -22.01 -18.22
C ALA A 149 14.93 -21.64 -17.18
N ILE A 150 15.33 -21.23 -15.97
CA ILE A 150 14.41 -20.77 -14.92
C ILE A 150 13.72 -19.47 -15.32
N ASP A 151 14.47 -18.47 -15.79
CA ASP A 151 13.92 -17.17 -16.24
C ASP A 151 12.95 -17.36 -17.43
N ASN A 152 13.27 -18.27 -18.36
CA ASN A 152 12.41 -18.56 -19.49
C ASN A 152 11.14 -19.30 -19.06
N TRP A 153 11.25 -20.25 -18.13
CA TRP A 153 10.11 -20.95 -17.57
C TRP A 153 9.17 -20.01 -16.81
N HIS A 154 9.68 -19.09 -15.99
CA HIS A 154 8.83 -18.09 -15.32
C HIS A 154 8.05 -17.21 -16.31
N ARG A 155 8.68 -16.82 -17.44
CA ARG A 155 8.02 -16.06 -18.51
C ARG A 155 6.98 -16.85 -19.28
N THR A 156 7.20 -18.15 -19.52
CA THR A 156 6.27 -18.98 -20.32
C THR A 156 5.18 -19.63 -19.48
N ALA A 157 5.41 -19.86 -18.19
CA ALA A 157 4.43 -20.44 -17.26
C ALA A 157 3.32 -19.47 -16.83
N HIS A 158 3.49 -18.16 -17.06
CA HIS A 158 2.48 -17.13 -16.79
C HIS A 158 2.11 -16.37 -18.08
N PRO A 159 1.42 -17.00 -19.05
CA PRO A 159 0.82 -16.24 -20.14
C PRO A 159 -0.20 -15.28 -19.52
N ALA A 160 -0.08 -14.00 -19.89
CA ALA A 160 -0.91 -12.88 -19.46
C ALA A 160 -2.31 -13.32 -18.97
N ARG A 161 -2.53 -13.29 -17.64
CA ARG A 161 -3.90 -13.30 -17.10
C ARG A 161 -4.50 -11.92 -17.38
N LEU A 162 -5.25 -11.85 -18.48
CA LEU A 162 -6.29 -10.85 -18.73
C LEU A 162 -7.33 -10.87 -17.60
#